data_AF-A0A920QMK0-F1
#
_entry.id   AF-A0A920QMK0-F1
#
_cell.length_a   1.000
_cell.length_b   1.000
_cell.length_c   1.000
_cell.angle_alpha   90.00
_cell.angle_beta   90.00
_cell.angle_gamma   90.00
#
_symmetry.space_group_name_H-M   'P 1'
#
loop_
_entity.id
_entity.type
_entity.pdbx_description
1 polymer ?
#
loop_
_entity_poly.entity_id
_entity_poly.type
_entity_poly.pdbx_seq_one_letter_code
_entity_poly.pdbx_strand_id
1 'polypeptide(L)'
;MKIRSNAMSMNTLRHSDNNLKNVKSSISKLSSGNRINSAADGPADLIASERLRGQIAGLKQAHRNNDSAIAMFQTAEGALSEFSNILITLKQLSVHAANEAVNDESMVEADQQEVDDLLETLDRIVETAMFNGKHLLDGSLGTNGATVGDNLRFVKC
;
A
#
# COMPACT_ATOMS: atom_id res chain seq x y z
N MET A 1 17.40 35.50 -66.94
CA MET A 1 16.18 35.15 -66.19
C MET A 1 15.52 33.95 -66.89
N LYS A 2 15.53 32.74 -66.30
CA LYS A 2 14.96 31.53 -66.93
C LYS A 2 13.49 31.39 -66.54
N ILE A 3 12.58 31.39 -67.52
CA ILE A 3 11.11 31.34 -67.34
C ILE A 3 10.61 29.97 -66.85
N ARG A 4 11.42 28.90 -67.01
CA ARG A 4 11.02 27.52 -66.68
C ARG A 4 10.99 27.19 -65.18
N SER A 5 11.62 27.99 -64.33
CA SER A 5 11.67 27.76 -62.89
C SER A 5 11.53 29.09 -62.16
N ASN A 6 10.45 29.23 -61.39
CA ASN A 6 10.25 30.40 -60.55
C ASN A 6 10.87 30.16 -59.17
N ALA A 7 12.14 30.55 -59.02
CA ALA A 7 12.88 30.39 -57.78
C ALA A 7 12.26 31.16 -56.59
N MET A 8 11.62 32.31 -56.84
CA MET A 8 10.94 33.09 -55.80
C MET A 8 9.70 32.35 -55.29
N SER A 9 8.88 31.79 -56.18
CA SER A 9 7.73 30.96 -55.80
C SER A 9 8.15 29.67 -55.08
N MET A 10 9.25 29.04 -55.48
CA MET A 10 9.77 27.87 -54.75
C MET A 10 10.26 28.24 -53.34
N ASN A 11 10.86 29.43 -53.18
CA ASN A 11 11.30 29.89 -51.87
C ASN A 11 10.11 30.22 -50.96
N THR A 12 9.11 30.93 -51.46
CA THR A 12 7.88 31.22 -50.69
C THR A 12 7.14 29.95 -50.31
N LEU A 13 7.08 28.94 -51.18
CA LEU A 13 6.48 27.64 -50.88
C LEU A 13 7.22 26.94 -49.73
N ARG A 14 8.56 26.89 -49.75
CA ARG A 14 9.35 26.31 -48.64
C ARG A 14 9.11 27.03 -47.30
N HIS A 15 9.04 28.36 -47.32
CA HIS A 15 8.73 29.14 -46.12
C HIS A 15 7.31 28.88 -45.62
N SER A 16 6.33 28.77 -46.52
CA SER A 16 4.94 28.43 -46.19
C SER A 16 4.83 27.03 -45.57
N ASP A 17 5.52 26.03 -46.14
CA ASP A 17 5.58 24.68 -45.60
C ASP A 17 6.19 24.62 -44.21
N ASN A 18 7.28 25.37 -43.98
CA ASN A 18 7.90 25.47 -42.66
C ASN A 18 6.96 26.14 -41.63
N ASN A 19 6.26 27.21 -42.02
CA ASN A 19 5.27 27.85 -41.17
C ASN A 19 4.11 26.92 -40.84
N LEU A 20 3.61 26.16 -41.83
CA LEU A 20 2.54 25.19 -41.62
C LEU A 20 2.97 24.08 -40.65
N LYS A 21 4.21 23.60 -40.75
CA LYS A 21 4.77 22.63 -39.79
C LYS A 21 4.82 23.19 -38.37
N ASN A 22 5.27 24.44 -38.20
CA ASN A 22 5.32 25.11 -36.91
C ASN A 22 3.92 25.29 -36.29
N VAL A 23 2.95 25.74 -37.09
CA VAL A 23 1.56 25.90 -36.65
C VAL A 23 0.96 24.55 -36.23
N LYS A 24 1.17 23.49 -37.01
CA LYS A 24 0.73 22.13 -36.65
C LYS A 24 1.35 21.66 -35.33
N SER A 25 2.64 21.91 -35.13
CA SER A 25 3.30 21.59 -33.86
C SER A 25 2.69 22.37 -32.69
N SER A 26 2.45 23.67 -32.83
CA SER A 26 1.85 24.49 -31.78
C SER A 26 0.42 24.04 -31.44
N ILE A 27 -0.38 23.69 -32.45
CA ILE A 27 -1.73 23.13 -32.24
C ILE A 27 -1.65 21.81 -31.48
N SER A 28 -0.69 20.93 -31.79
CA SER A 28 -0.54 19.66 -31.08
C SER A 28 -0.18 19.86 -29.60
N LYS A 29 0.67 20.84 -29.28
CA LYS A 29 1.08 21.19 -27.92
C LYS A 29 -0.06 21.84 -27.14
N LEU A 30 -0.84 22.71 -27.81
CA LEU A 30 -2.02 23.31 -27.23
C LEU A 30 -3.09 22.25 -26.92
N SER A 31 -3.31 21.31 -27.84
CA SER A 31 -4.30 20.24 -27.68
C SER A 31 -3.91 19.22 -26.61
N SER A 32 -2.61 18.94 -26.43
CA SER A 32 -2.13 18.02 -25.39
C SER A 32 -1.94 18.69 -24.04
N GLY A 33 -1.86 20.02 -24.00
CA GLY A 33 -1.47 20.80 -22.82
C GLY A 33 0.00 20.61 -22.40
N ASN A 34 0.78 19.83 -23.16
CA ASN A 34 2.17 19.51 -22.83
C ASN A 34 3.14 20.26 -23.75
N ARG A 35 4.17 20.86 -23.16
CA ARG A 35 5.25 21.53 -23.91
C ARG A 35 6.05 20.56 -24.78
N ILE A 36 6.21 19.32 -24.33
CA ILE A 36 7.01 18.27 -24.98
C ILE A 36 6.06 17.14 -25.36
N ASN A 37 5.83 16.96 -26.66
CA ASN A 37 4.95 15.92 -27.18
C ASN A 37 5.70 14.82 -27.93
N SER A 38 6.90 15.11 -28.42
CA SER A 38 7.73 14.17 -29.18
C SER A 38 9.19 14.26 -28.77
N ALA A 39 9.94 13.18 -29.00
CA ALA A 39 11.40 13.15 -28.79
C ALA A 39 12.13 14.21 -29.64
N ALA A 40 11.50 14.68 -30.72
CA ALA A 40 12.01 15.76 -31.56
C ALA A 40 12.00 17.15 -30.88
N ASP A 41 11.16 17.35 -29.85
CA ASP A 41 11.07 18.64 -29.12
C ASP A 41 12.20 18.80 -28.10
N GLY A 42 12.81 17.69 -27.65
CA GLY A 42 13.82 17.67 -26.60
C GLY A 42 13.97 16.27 -26.00
N PRO A 43 14.90 15.43 -26.49
CA PRO A 43 15.00 14.03 -26.05
C PRO A 43 15.38 13.91 -24.57
N ALA A 44 16.25 14.78 -24.06
CA ALA A 44 16.64 14.79 -22.64
C ALA A 44 15.47 15.16 -21.71
N ASP A 45 14.71 16.22 -22.05
CA ASP A 45 13.54 16.64 -21.27
C ASP A 45 12.42 15.58 -21.31
N LEU A 46 12.24 14.90 -22.46
CA LEU A 46 11.30 13.80 -22.58
C LEU A 46 11.70 12.61 -21.68
N ILE A 47 12.98 12.21 -21.70
CA ILE A 47 13.48 11.12 -20.84
C ILE A 47 13.28 11.47 -19.35
N ALA A 48 13.60 12.69 -18.94
CA ALA A 48 13.36 13.14 -17.57
C ALA A 48 11.87 13.10 -17.21
N SER A 49 11.00 13.58 -18.10
CA SER A 49 9.54 13.57 -17.91
C SER A 49 8.98 12.15 -17.80
N GLU A 50 9.42 11.22 -18.62
CA GLU A 50 8.99 9.81 -18.57
C GLU A 50 9.51 9.11 -17.31
N ARG A 51 10.74 9.40 -16.87
CA ARG A 51 11.25 8.92 -15.58
C ARG A 51 10.39 9.41 -14.42
N LEU A 52 10.01 10.70 -14.41
CA LEU A 52 9.12 11.25 -13.40
C LEU A 52 7.71 10.64 -13.47
N ARG A 53 7.16 10.41 -14.67
CA ARG A 53 5.88 9.71 -14.84
C ARG A 53 5.93 8.29 -14.26
N GLY A 54 7.02 7.55 -14.52
CA GLY A 54 7.25 6.24 -13.94
C GLY A 54 7.32 6.27 -12.42
N GLN A 55 8.05 7.25 -11.85
CA GLN A 55 8.11 7.45 -10.40
C GLN A 55 6.75 7.79 -9.81
N ILE A 56 5.97 8.69 -10.44
CA ILE A 56 4.62 9.05 -10.00
C ILE A 56 3.70 7.82 -10.03
N ALA A 57 3.77 7.01 -11.08
CA ALA A 57 2.99 5.78 -11.17
C ALA A 57 3.36 4.79 -10.05
N GLY A 58 4.67 4.62 -9.79
CA GLY A 58 5.18 3.81 -8.68
C GLY A 58 4.70 4.32 -7.32
N LEU A 59 4.82 5.62 -7.04
CA LEU A 59 4.35 6.24 -5.81
C LEU A 59 2.84 6.11 -5.63
N LYS A 60 2.04 6.25 -6.70
CA LYS A 60 0.59 6.02 -6.64
C LYS A 60 0.25 4.58 -6.27
N GLN A 61 1.01 3.60 -6.76
CA GLN A 61 0.81 2.21 -6.36
C GLN A 61 1.25 1.98 -4.92
N ALA A 62 2.40 2.54 -4.51
CA ALA A 62 2.87 2.46 -3.12
C ALA A 62 1.85 3.06 -2.14
N HIS A 63 1.22 4.18 -2.49
CA HIS A 63 0.13 4.76 -1.71
C HIS A 63 -1.05 3.80 -1.54
N ARG A 64 -1.56 3.22 -2.64
CA ARG A 64 -2.65 2.22 -2.58
C ARG A 64 -2.27 0.99 -1.74
N ASN A 65 -1.02 0.55 -1.83
CA ASN A 65 -0.51 -0.54 -1.00
C ASN A 65 -0.49 -0.14 0.49
N ASN A 66 -0.08 1.09 0.81
CA ASN A 66 -0.13 1.61 2.18
C ASN A 66 -1.56 1.73 2.71
N ASP A 67 -2.51 2.21 1.90
CA ASP A 67 -3.92 2.26 2.30
C ASP A 67 -4.46 0.87 2.66
N SER A 68 -4.08 -0.14 1.87
CA SER A 68 -4.43 -1.55 2.15
C SER A 68 -3.75 -2.06 3.43
N ALA A 69 -2.49 -1.69 3.67
CA ALA A 69 -1.78 -2.03 4.89
C ALA A 69 -2.42 -1.37 6.12
N ILE A 70 -2.86 -0.11 6.02
CA ILE A 70 -3.58 0.58 7.09
C ILE A 70 -4.89 -0.13 7.41
N ALA A 71 -5.68 -0.51 6.40
CA ALA A 71 -6.92 -1.27 6.61
C ALA A 71 -6.67 -2.63 7.30
N MET A 72 -5.59 -3.32 6.91
CA MET A 72 -5.13 -4.54 7.56
C MET A 72 -4.77 -4.28 9.03
N PHE A 73 -4.00 -3.24 9.32
CA PHE A 73 -3.61 -2.87 10.68
C PHE A 73 -4.81 -2.51 11.55
N GLN A 74 -5.78 -1.77 11.04
CA GLN A 74 -7.01 -1.44 11.77
C GLN A 74 -7.81 -2.69 12.14
N THR A 75 -7.86 -3.67 11.24
CA THR A 75 -8.51 -4.96 11.51
C THR A 75 -7.78 -5.72 12.62
N ALA A 76 -6.45 -5.75 12.57
CA ALA A 76 -5.63 -6.36 13.61
C ALA A 76 -5.76 -5.62 14.96
N GLU A 77 -5.77 -4.29 14.96
CA GLU A 77 -5.91 -3.46 16.15
C GLU A 77 -7.26 -3.67 16.83
N GLY A 78 -8.35 -3.73 16.06
CA GLY A 78 -9.68 -4.04 16.61
C GLY A 78 -9.73 -5.41 17.29
N ALA A 79 -9.16 -6.44 16.64
CA ALA A 79 -9.07 -7.77 17.22
C ALA A 79 -8.18 -7.82 18.47
N LEU A 80 -7.03 -7.13 18.48
CA LEU A 80 -6.15 -7.03 19.64
C LEU A 80 -6.78 -6.25 20.80
N SER A 81 -7.62 -5.26 20.52
CA SER A 81 -8.35 -4.54 21.57
C SER A 81 -9.31 -5.47 22.29
N GLU A 82 -10.02 -6.34 21.57
CA GLU A 82 -10.90 -7.33 22.17
C GLU A 82 -10.10 -8.37 22.97
N PHE A 83 -8.97 -8.82 22.42
CA PHE A 83 -8.03 -9.70 23.08
C PHE A 83 -7.54 -9.11 24.43
N SER A 84 -7.21 -7.82 24.46
CA SER A 84 -6.82 -7.13 25.68
C SER A 84 -7.94 -7.07 26.72
N ASN A 85 -9.20 -6.87 26.29
CA ASN A 85 -10.34 -6.85 27.20
C ASN A 85 -10.54 -8.21 27.86
N ILE A 86 -10.47 -9.30 27.08
CA ILE A 86 -10.57 -10.68 27.58
C ILE A 86 -9.47 -10.97 28.61
N LEU A 87 -8.22 -10.57 28.34
CA LEU A 87 -7.11 -10.77 29.28
C LEU A 87 -7.32 -10.01 30.61
N ILE A 88 -7.94 -8.83 30.57
CA ILE A 88 -8.29 -8.09 31.79
C ILE A 88 -9.36 -8.85 32.58
N THR A 89 -10.41 -9.37 31.92
CA THR A 89 -11.45 -10.18 32.56
C THR A 89 -10.89 -11.47 33.15
N LEU A 90 -10.05 -12.20 32.40
CA LEU A 90 -9.35 -13.40 32.89
C LEU A 90 -8.54 -13.10 34.14
N LYS A 91 -7.84 -11.96 34.18
CA LYS A 91 -7.10 -11.53 35.37
C LYS A 91 -8.04 -11.22 36.54
N GLN A 92 -9.17 -10.56 36.29
CA GLN A 92 -10.17 -10.28 37.33
C GLN A 92 -10.71 -11.57 37.94
N LEU A 93 -11.07 -12.52 37.09
CA LEU A 93 -11.58 -13.83 37.48
C LEU A 93 -10.52 -14.64 38.25
N SER A 94 -9.25 -14.59 37.82
CA SER A 94 -8.13 -15.22 38.53
C SER A 94 -7.94 -14.64 39.94
N VAL A 95 -8.08 -13.31 40.11
CA VAL A 95 -7.99 -12.67 41.43
C VAL A 95 -9.23 -12.97 42.28
N HIS A 96 -10.40 -13.08 41.65
CA HIS A 96 -11.63 -13.48 42.32
C HIS A 96 -11.50 -14.90 42.86
N ALA A 97 -11.14 -15.88 42.03
CA ALA A 97 -10.93 -17.27 42.41
C ALA A 97 -9.86 -17.45 43.51
N ALA A 98 -8.81 -16.61 43.52
CA ALA A 98 -7.77 -16.63 44.55
C ALA A 98 -8.25 -16.11 45.93
N ASN A 99 -9.44 -15.53 46.03
CA ASN A 99 -10.01 -15.07 47.30
C ASN A 99 -10.69 -16.22 48.06
N GLU A 100 -9.89 -17.10 48.64
CA GLU A 100 -10.34 -18.31 49.38
C GLU A 100 -11.22 -18.00 50.61
N ALA A 101 -11.19 -16.78 51.14
CA ALA A 101 -11.97 -16.40 52.31
C ALA A 101 -13.46 -16.13 51.99
N VAL A 102 -13.79 -15.89 50.73
CA VAL A 102 -15.14 -15.52 50.26
C VAL A 102 -15.73 -16.56 49.32
N ASN A 103 -14.90 -17.31 48.59
CA ASN A 103 -15.35 -18.24 47.57
C ASN A 103 -15.50 -19.67 48.09
N ASP A 104 -16.67 -20.25 47.81
CA ASP A 104 -16.94 -21.67 47.97
C ASP A 104 -16.46 -22.46 46.73
N GLU A 105 -16.30 -23.77 46.87
CA GLU A 105 -15.81 -24.66 45.79
C GLU A 105 -16.65 -24.56 44.50
N SER A 106 -17.97 -24.40 44.63
CA SER A 106 -18.87 -24.20 43.47
C SER A 106 -18.70 -22.85 42.78
N MET A 107 -18.26 -21.81 43.50
CA MET A 107 -17.96 -20.49 42.92
C MET A 107 -16.66 -20.55 42.13
N VAL A 108 -15.64 -21.22 42.67
CA VAL A 108 -14.36 -21.45 41.98
C VAL A 108 -14.56 -22.29 40.71
N GLU A 109 -15.44 -23.30 40.76
CA GLU A 109 -15.76 -24.12 39.58
C GLU A 109 -16.50 -23.30 38.50
N ALA A 110 -17.40 -22.39 38.89
CA ALA A 110 -18.06 -21.46 37.97
C ALA A 110 -17.07 -20.46 37.33
N ASP A 111 -16.16 -19.90 38.14
CA ASP A 111 -15.07 -19.05 37.64
C ASP A 111 -14.20 -19.81 36.62
N GLN A 112 -13.89 -21.09 36.87
CA GLN A 112 -13.12 -21.90 35.92
C GLN A 112 -13.88 -22.11 34.59
N GLN A 113 -15.19 -22.34 34.63
CA GLN A 113 -15.99 -22.45 33.40
C GLN A 113 -15.96 -21.15 32.58
N GLU A 114 -16.08 -20.00 33.25
CA GLU A 114 -16.00 -18.71 32.56
C GLU A 114 -14.58 -18.44 32.02
N VAL A 115 -13.51 -18.87 32.71
CA VAL A 115 -12.14 -18.87 32.14
C VAL A 115 -12.08 -19.68 30.84
N ASP A 116 -12.64 -20.89 30.84
CA ASP A 116 -12.58 -21.80 29.68
C ASP A 116 -13.36 -21.20 28.47
N ASP A 117 -14.54 -20.62 28.71
CA ASP A 117 -15.33 -19.92 27.69
C ASP A 117 -14.60 -18.70 27.10
N LEU A 118 -13.89 -17.95 27.96
CA LEU A 118 -13.07 -16.80 27.55
C LEU A 118 -11.88 -17.25 26.70
N LEU A 119 -11.25 -18.39 27.01
CA LEU A 119 -10.18 -18.97 26.21
C LEU A 119 -10.69 -19.44 24.84
N GLU A 120 -11.85 -20.10 24.77
CA GLU A 120 -12.46 -20.47 23.48
C GLU A 120 -12.81 -19.24 22.64
N THR A 121 -13.32 -18.18 23.28
CA THR A 121 -13.60 -16.91 22.62
C THR A 121 -12.32 -16.26 22.07
N LEU A 122 -11.22 -16.34 22.81
CA LEU A 122 -9.92 -15.85 22.39
C LEU A 122 -9.40 -16.60 21.15
N ASP A 123 -9.48 -17.92 21.14
CA ASP A 123 -9.12 -18.74 19.97
C ASP A 123 -9.96 -18.37 18.74
N ARG A 124 -11.27 -18.19 18.92
CA ARG A 124 -12.18 -17.74 17.85
C ARG A 124 -11.82 -16.35 17.31
N ILE A 125 -11.37 -15.41 18.15
CA ILE A 125 -10.90 -14.09 17.69
C ILE A 125 -9.67 -14.24 16.80
N VAL A 126 -8.73 -15.10 17.16
CA VAL A 126 -7.53 -15.38 16.35
C VAL A 126 -7.92 -15.96 15.00
N GLU A 127 -8.85 -16.91 14.95
CA GLU A 127 -9.32 -17.51 13.71
C GLU A 127 -10.09 -16.52 12.82
N THR A 128 -10.92 -15.65 13.42
CA THR A 128 -11.78 -14.72 12.68
C THR A 128 -11.08 -13.44 12.25
N ALA A 129 -9.98 -13.06 12.90
CA ALA A 129 -9.16 -11.89 12.52
C ALA A 129 -8.42 -12.14 11.19
N MET A 130 -9.14 -11.96 10.08
CA MET A 130 -8.63 -12.19 8.73
C MET A 130 -8.69 -10.93 7.87
N PHE A 131 -7.67 -10.71 7.06
CA PHE A 131 -7.68 -9.69 6.01
C PHE A 131 -7.37 -10.33 4.67
N ASN A 132 -8.29 -10.18 3.71
CA ASN A 132 -8.16 -10.75 2.37
C ASN A 132 -7.81 -12.26 2.36
N GLY A 133 -8.44 -13.02 3.26
CA GLY A 133 -8.24 -14.47 3.41
C GLY A 133 -6.96 -14.89 4.15
N LYS A 134 -6.19 -13.95 4.71
CA LYS A 134 -5.01 -14.24 5.54
C LYS A 134 -5.33 -13.97 7.00
N HIS A 135 -5.03 -14.93 7.87
CA HIS A 135 -5.11 -14.76 9.32
C HIS A 135 -4.08 -13.72 9.78
N LEU A 136 -4.46 -12.88 10.73
CA LEU A 136 -3.65 -11.76 11.21
C LEU A 136 -2.89 -12.08 12.50
N LEU A 137 -3.45 -12.95 13.35
CA LEU A 137 -3.01 -13.15 14.74
C LEU A 137 -2.53 -14.57 15.06
N ASP A 138 -2.51 -15.47 14.08
CA ASP A 138 -2.13 -16.89 14.24
C ASP A 138 -0.60 -17.14 14.21
N GLY A 139 0.19 -16.07 14.05
CA GLY A 139 1.64 -16.15 13.92
C GLY A 139 2.13 -16.58 12.52
N SER A 140 1.25 -16.90 11.57
CA SER A 140 1.61 -17.27 10.19
C SER A 140 2.25 -16.11 9.41
N LEU A 141 1.88 -14.87 9.77
CA LEU A 141 2.49 -13.63 9.27
C LEU A 141 3.82 -13.30 9.95
N GLY A 142 4.25 -14.10 10.93
CA GLY A 142 5.57 -14.00 11.53
C GLY A 142 6.65 -14.09 10.47
N THR A 143 7.70 -13.28 10.63
CA THR A 143 8.82 -13.25 9.67
C THR A 143 9.59 -14.58 9.67
N ASN A 144 9.20 -15.50 8.79
CA ASN A 144 10.01 -16.68 8.44
C ASN A 144 11.09 -16.26 7.45
N GLY A 145 12.01 -15.39 7.88
CA GLY A 145 13.15 -15.08 7.05
C GLY A 145 14.12 -16.28 7.05
N ALA A 146 14.45 -16.79 5.86
CA ALA A 146 15.68 -17.53 5.68
C ALA A 146 16.80 -16.50 5.56
N THR A 147 17.69 -16.42 6.55
CA THR A 147 18.91 -15.64 6.40
C THR A 147 19.85 -16.35 5.44
N VAL A 148 20.10 -15.75 4.28
CA VAL A 148 21.20 -16.16 3.39
C VAL A 148 22.39 -15.25 3.68
N GLY A 149 23.35 -15.74 4.46
CA GLY A 149 24.60 -15.05 4.79
C GLY A 149 25.18 -15.50 6.13
N ASP A 150 26.49 -15.71 6.19
CA ASP A 150 27.21 -16.35 7.31
C ASP A 150 27.11 -15.63 8.68
N ASN A 151 26.50 -14.44 8.76
CA ASN A 151 26.43 -13.62 9.99
C ASN A 151 25.09 -12.91 10.23
N LEU A 152 23.99 -13.36 9.61
CA LEU A 152 22.66 -12.78 9.87
C LEU A 152 21.88 -13.67 10.83
N ARG A 153 21.56 -13.13 12.02
CA ARG A 153 20.72 -13.78 13.03
C ARG A 153 19.47 -12.94 13.27
N PHE A 154 18.29 -13.54 13.20
CA PHE A 154 17.06 -12.88 13.67
C PHE A 154 17.17 -12.65 15.17
N VAL A 155 17.04 -11.40 15.59
CA VAL A 155 16.72 -11.09 16.97
C VAL A 155 15.21 -11.30 17.10
N LYS A 156 14.81 -12.40 17.72
CA LYS A 156 13.43 -12.56 18.18
C LYS A 156 13.21 -11.50 19.27
N CYS A 157 12.19 -10.67 19.09
CA CYS A 157 11.58 -9.94 20.21
C CYS A 157 10.83 -10.93 21.09
#